data_AF-A0AA88HQH1-F1
#
_entry.id   AF-A0AA88HQH1-F1
#
_cell.length_a   1.000
_cell.length_b   1.000
_cell.length_c   1.000
_cell.angle_alpha   90.00
_cell.angle_beta   90.00
_cell.angle_gamma   90.00
#
_symmetry.space_group_name_H-M   'P 1'
#
loop_
_entity.id
_entity.type
_entity.pdbx_description
1 polymer ?
#
loop_
_entity_poly.entity_id
_entity_poly.type
_entity_poly.pdbx_seq_one_letter_code
_entity_poly.pdbx_strand_id
1 'polypeptide(L)'
;MFTSSLRKIKNQHDYLFLDMTTPKVPSSMKSCYFEGDKKYYSAGSKWHPYLPPFGFDKCALCSCNAGTLRVECTRLTCPEPQCPESDRYRPDPKSCCQECRIPEPTQPTKNYENDGEQDEEAQAKSDADILAAGGCRFKGEMFENGGEWNPRILPWGEMKCINCNCKDGRVKCKRRKCVKNRCVAGTRQVKDECCPPCAQEKLKRSKRKKTKRRRTLVSKQ
;
A
#
# COMPACT_ATOMS: atom_id res chain seq x y z
N MET A 1 58.18 50.53 -41.17
CA MET A 1 58.00 50.73 -39.72
C MET A 1 57.86 49.37 -39.05
N PHE A 2 58.79 49.06 -38.12
CA PHE A 2 58.72 48.12 -36.97
C PHE A 2 58.26 46.67 -37.17
N THR A 3 58.82 45.60 -36.60
CA THR A 3 60.08 45.23 -35.91
C THR A 3 59.96 43.71 -35.68
N SER A 4 61.10 43.03 -35.50
CA SER A 4 61.29 41.65 -35.03
C SER A 4 60.25 41.09 -34.04
N SER A 5 60.02 39.76 -34.06
CA SER A 5 60.61 38.85 -33.07
C SER A 5 60.19 37.38 -33.26
N LEU A 6 61.02 36.51 -32.69
CA LEU A 6 61.21 35.07 -32.87
C LEU A 6 60.31 34.16 -31.99
N ARG A 7 60.06 32.96 -32.54
CA ARG A 7 59.92 31.60 -31.92
C ARG A 7 58.83 31.34 -30.86
N LYS A 8 57.99 30.32 -31.10
CA LYS A 8 58.09 28.98 -30.45
C LYS A 8 57.11 27.97 -31.06
N ILE A 9 57.57 26.72 -31.02
CA ILE A 9 57.09 25.49 -31.66
C ILE A 9 55.92 24.88 -30.87
N LYS A 10 54.97 24.22 -31.56
CA LYS A 10 54.44 22.84 -31.29
C LYS A 10 53.06 22.64 -31.93
N ASN A 11 52.97 21.82 -32.97
CA ASN A 11 52.42 20.47 -32.82
C ASN A 11 52.47 19.69 -34.13
N GLN A 12 52.72 18.40 -33.95
CA GLN A 12 53.13 17.37 -34.90
C GLN A 12 52.01 16.31 -34.97
N HIS A 13 52.09 15.41 -35.96
CA HIS A 13 51.25 14.23 -36.25
C HIS A 13 50.00 14.56 -37.08
N ASP A 14 49.87 14.24 -38.37
CA ASP A 14 50.45 13.20 -39.23
C ASP A 14 49.97 11.75 -38.94
N TYR A 15 49.40 11.19 -40.02
CA TYR A 15 49.05 9.81 -40.33
C TYR A 15 47.77 9.15 -39.77
N LEU A 16 46.90 8.90 -40.74
CA LEU A 16 45.75 8.00 -40.83
C LEU A 16 46.04 6.60 -40.28
N PHE A 17 45.20 6.13 -39.35
CA PHE A 17 44.79 4.73 -39.18
C PHE A 17 43.36 4.73 -38.62
N LEU A 18 42.36 4.58 -39.50
CA LEU A 18 40.98 4.28 -39.11
C LEU A 18 40.74 2.80 -39.44
N ASP A 19 41.09 1.93 -38.50
CA ASP A 19 40.79 0.50 -38.57
C ASP A 19 39.33 0.21 -38.23
N MET A 20 38.83 -0.83 -38.90
CA MET A 20 37.47 -1.36 -38.86
C MET A 20 37.01 -1.80 -37.47
N THR A 21 36.11 -1.07 -36.79
CA THR A 21 35.22 -1.73 -35.81
C THR A 21 33.89 -1.00 -35.58
N THR A 22 32.85 -1.72 -36.00
CA THR A 22 31.45 -1.68 -35.52
C THR A 22 30.56 -0.50 -35.91
N PRO A 23 29.45 -0.75 -36.63
CA PRO A 23 28.37 0.23 -36.71
C PRO A 23 27.87 0.52 -35.28
N LYS A 24 27.81 1.80 -34.93
CA LYS A 24 27.17 2.31 -33.73
C LYS A 24 25.68 1.99 -33.81
N VAL A 25 25.31 0.78 -33.37
CA VAL A 25 23.93 0.33 -33.21
C VAL A 25 23.26 1.32 -32.25
N PRO A 26 22.14 1.96 -32.61
CA PRO A 26 21.40 2.80 -31.67
C PRO A 26 21.06 1.94 -30.46
N SER A 27 21.44 2.41 -29.27
CA SER A 27 21.32 1.73 -27.97
C SER A 27 20.06 0.86 -27.88
N SER A 28 20.20 -0.41 -28.26
CA SER A 28 19.24 -1.47 -27.97
C SER A 28 19.01 -1.44 -26.47
N MET A 29 17.76 -1.27 -26.03
CA MET A 29 17.40 -1.31 -24.60
C MET A 29 17.84 -2.65 -24.00
N LYS A 30 19.05 -2.65 -23.44
CA LYS A 30 19.67 -3.80 -22.79
C LYS A 30 18.71 -4.24 -21.67
N SER A 31 18.20 -5.46 -21.76
CA SER A 31 17.23 -5.99 -20.83
C SER A 31 17.46 -7.48 -20.57
N CYS A 32 17.09 -7.94 -19.37
CA CYS A 32 17.08 -9.33 -18.99
C CYS A 32 15.65 -9.86 -19.00
N TYR A 33 15.47 -11.08 -19.48
CA TYR A 33 14.20 -11.79 -19.36
C TYR A 33 14.18 -12.61 -18.06
N PHE A 34 13.10 -12.51 -17.29
CA PHE A 34 12.89 -13.32 -16.10
C PHE A 34 11.74 -14.30 -16.30
N GLU A 35 12.07 -15.59 -16.28
CA GLU A 35 11.10 -16.67 -16.49
C GLU A 35 10.03 -16.72 -15.40
N GLY A 36 10.36 -16.30 -14.17
CA GLY A 36 9.45 -16.42 -13.02
C GLY A 36 8.14 -15.65 -13.16
N ASP A 37 8.19 -14.45 -13.75
CA ASP A 37 7.00 -13.62 -14.03
C ASP A 37 6.81 -13.33 -15.52
N LYS A 38 7.61 -13.97 -16.39
CA LYS A 38 7.61 -13.84 -17.85
C LYS A 38 7.76 -12.40 -18.34
N LYS A 39 8.56 -11.60 -17.63
CA LYS A 39 8.74 -10.16 -17.91
C LYS A 39 10.18 -9.80 -18.26
N TYR A 40 10.32 -8.71 -19.02
CA TYR A 40 11.61 -8.08 -19.31
C TYR A 40 11.92 -6.95 -18.31
N TYR A 41 13.17 -6.90 -17.89
CA TYR A 41 13.70 -5.95 -16.92
C TYR A 41 14.89 -5.21 -17.53
N SER A 42 14.99 -3.90 -17.31
CA SER A 42 16.11 -3.11 -17.83
C SER A 42 17.45 -3.51 -17.20
N ALA A 43 18.52 -3.40 -17.97
CA ALA A 43 19.90 -3.54 -17.49
C ALA A 43 20.16 -2.64 -16.27
N GLY A 44 20.67 -3.23 -15.19
CA GLY A 44 20.94 -2.55 -13.91
C GLY A 44 19.74 -2.46 -12.98
N SER A 45 18.54 -2.85 -13.40
CA SER A 45 17.36 -2.83 -12.52
C SER A 45 17.43 -3.88 -11.42
N LYS A 46 16.74 -3.60 -10.31
CA LYS A 46 16.56 -4.50 -9.16
C LYS A 46 15.08 -4.59 -8.84
N TRP A 47 14.58 -5.77 -8.51
CA TRP A 47 13.15 -6.00 -8.24
C TRP A 47 12.91 -7.18 -7.31
N HIS A 48 11.75 -7.17 -6.68
CA HIS A 48 11.20 -8.33 -5.99
C HIS A 48 10.35 -9.13 -7.00
N PRO A 49 10.62 -10.43 -7.22
CA PRO A 49 9.89 -11.23 -8.19
C PRO A 49 8.46 -11.50 -7.73
N TYR A 50 7.52 -11.54 -8.68
CA TYR A 50 6.16 -12.00 -8.44
C TYR A 50 6.08 -13.51 -8.68
N LEU A 51 5.70 -14.28 -7.66
CA LEU A 51 5.61 -15.74 -7.70
C LEU A 51 4.14 -16.17 -7.51
N PRO A 52 3.40 -16.51 -8.58
CA PRO A 52 2.06 -17.07 -8.46
C PRO A 52 2.08 -18.41 -7.70
N PRO A 53 1.13 -18.71 -6.77
CA PRO A 53 0.01 -17.89 -6.29
C PRO A 53 0.33 -16.93 -5.11
N PHE A 54 1.58 -16.91 -4.64
CA PHE A 54 2.01 -16.28 -3.38
C PHE A 54 2.25 -14.76 -3.47
N GLY A 55 2.37 -14.21 -4.68
CA GLY A 55 2.59 -12.78 -4.90
C GLY A 55 4.06 -12.38 -4.88
N PHE A 56 4.35 -11.12 -4.56
CA PHE A 56 5.73 -10.61 -4.52
C PHE A 56 6.52 -11.19 -3.34
N ASP A 57 7.66 -11.81 -3.63
CA ASP A 57 8.60 -12.27 -2.60
C ASP A 57 9.46 -11.10 -2.10
N LYS A 58 9.11 -10.60 -0.91
CA LYS A 58 9.82 -9.50 -0.24
C LYS A 58 11.23 -9.89 0.23
N CYS A 59 11.51 -11.19 0.31
CA CYS A 59 12.79 -11.72 0.74
C CYS A 59 13.74 -12.02 -0.43
N ALA A 60 13.23 -12.13 -1.65
CA ALA A 60 14.05 -12.33 -2.83
C ALA A 60 14.30 -10.98 -3.52
N LEU A 61 15.56 -10.64 -3.78
CA LEU A 61 15.96 -9.48 -4.58
C LEU A 61 16.65 -9.97 -5.85
N CYS A 62 15.97 -9.79 -6.97
CA CYS A 62 16.51 -10.05 -8.29
C CYS A 62 17.12 -8.78 -8.89
N SER A 63 18.14 -8.95 -9.73
CA SER A 63 18.75 -7.87 -10.47
C SER A 63 19.18 -8.30 -11.86
N CYS A 64 19.10 -7.38 -12.81
CA CYS A 64 19.54 -7.59 -14.18
C CYS A 64 20.95 -7.02 -14.32
N ASN A 65 21.94 -7.89 -14.51
CA ASN A 65 23.32 -7.46 -14.66
C ASN A 65 23.49 -6.66 -15.96
N ALA A 66 24.01 -5.44 -15.86
CA ALA A 66 24.12 -4.54 -17.01
C ALA A 66 25.18 -4.95 -18.05
N GLY A 67 26.16 -5.77 -17.64
CA GLY A 67 27.23 -6.28 -18.51
C GLY A 67 26.86 -7.62 -19.14
N THR A 68 26.38 -8.57 -18.33
CA THR A 68 26.13 -9.96 -18.79
C THR A 68 24.69 -10.20 -19.25
N LEU A 69 23.76 -9.28 -18.99
CA LEU A 69 22.33 -9.41 -19.27
C LEU A 69 21.71 -10.67 -18.68
N ARG A 70 22.22 -11.11 -17.52
CA ARG A 70 21.69 -12.22 -16.74
C ARG A 70 20.93 -11.71 -15.53
N VAL A 71 19.87 -12.44 -15.17
CA VAL A 71 19.14 -12.23 -13.94
C VAL A 71 19.86 -12.97 -12.81
N GLU A 72 20.19 -12.24 -11.75
CA GLU A 72 20.75 -12.79 -10.52
C GLU A 72 19.78 -12.49 -9.37
N CYS A 73 19.31 -13.54 -8.69
CA CYS A 73 18.40 -13.41 -7.56
C CYS A 73 19.05 -13.94 -6.29
N THR A 74 19.05 -13.14 -5.24
CA THR A 74 19.47 -13.55 -3.90
C THR A 74 18.27 -13.53 -2.96
N ARG A 75 18.24 -14.47 -2.03
CA ARG A 75 17.18 -14.55 -1.03
C ARG A 75 17.75 -14.27 0.35
N LEU A 76 17.12 -13.33 1.05
CA LEU A 76 17.41 -13.05 2.44
C LEU A 76 16.84 -14.18 3.31
N THR A 77 17.70 -14.79 4.12
CA THR A 77 17.29 -15.71 5.19
C THR A 77 17.15 -14.91 6.47
N CYS A 78 15.97 -14.93 7.07
CA CYS A 78 15.71 -14.20 8.30
C CYS A 78 16.24 -14.97 9.51
N PRO A 79 16.81 -14.25 10.50
CA PRO A 79 17.05 -14.85 11.81
C PRO A 79 15.72 -15.26 12.45
N GLU A 80 15.75 -16.34 13.23
CA GLU A 80 14.56 -16.83 13.92
C GLU A 80 14.22 -15.92 15.13
N PRO A 81 13.02 -15.30 15.16
CA PRO A 81 12.65 -14.39 16.24
C PRO A 81 12.46 -15.12 17.57
N GLN A 82 13.09 -14.62 18.63
CA GLN A 82 13.03 -15.14 20.01
C GLN A 82 11.76 -14.69 20.75
N CYS A 83 10.61 -14.74 20.09
CA CYS A 83 9.30 -14.40 20.67
C CYS A 83 8.22 -15.32 20.08
N PRO A 84 7.09 -15.50 20.79
CA PRO A 84 5.98 -16.28 20.28
C PRO A 84 5.44 -15.66 18.98
N GLU A 85 4.84 -16.49 18.11
CA GLU A 85 4.36 -16.06 16.79
C GLU A 85 3.36 -14.89 16.87
N SER A 86 2.61 -14.79 17.97
CA SER A 86 1.67 -13.69 18.22
C SER A 86 2.32 -12.30 18.27
N ASP A 87 3.59 -12.25 18.66
CA ASP A 87 4.31 -11.00 18.91
C ASP A 87 5.27 -10.67 17.74
N ARG A 88 5.30 -11.52 16.71
CA ARG A 88 6.08 -11.32 15.48
C ARG A 88 5.30 -10.44 14.52
N TYR A 89 5.92 -9.38 14.02
CA TYR A 89 5.33 -8.46 13.04
C TYR A 89 6.36 -8.00 12.02
N ARG A 90 5.92 -7.50 10.87
CA ARG A 90 6.79 -6.79 9.93
C ARG A 90 6.62 -5.29 10.17
N PRO A 91 7.70 -4.52 10.41
CA PRO A 91 7.58 -3.09 10.64
C PRO A 91 7.04 -2.37 9.41
N ASP A 92 7.50 -2.77 8.20
CA ASP A 92 7.06 -2.17 6.95
C ASP A 92 6.47 -3.20 5.98
N PRO A 93 5.58 -2.77 5.05
CA PRO A 93 5.09 -3.62 3.96
C PRO A 93 6.19 -4.16 3.06
N LYS A 94 7.38 -3.54 3.05
CA LYS A 94 8.54 -3.95 2.25
C LYS A 94 9.49 -4.88 2.99
N SER A 95 9.35 -5.03 4.32
CA SER A 95 10.27 -5.82 5.12
C SER A 95 10.12 -7.31 4.83
N CYS A 96 11.26 -7.97 4.60
CA CYS A 96 11.29 -9.43 4.49
C CYS A 96 11.05 -10.10 5.85
N CYS A 97 11.82 -9.69 6.87
CA CYS A 97 11.87 -10.35 8.16
C CYS A 97 10.83 -9.85 9.16
N GLN A 98 10.44 -10.75 10.05
CA GLN A 98 9.57 -10.42 11.17
C GLN A 98 10.44 -10.05 12.38
N GLU A 99 10.01 -9.04 13.10
CA GLU A 99 10.60 -8.55 14.33
C GLU A 99 9.65 -8.84 15.49
N CYS A 100 10.22 -8.97 16.68
CA CYS A 100 9.42 -9.07 17.90
C CYS A 100 8.93 -7.68 18.28
N ARG A 101 7.67 -7.55 18.68
CA ARG A 101 7.16 -6.32 19.32
C ARG A 101 7.93 -6.13 20.62
N ILE A 102 8.96 -5.29 20.58
CA ILE A 102 9.64 -4.82 21.78
C ILE A 102 8.75 -3.68 22.28
N PRO A 103 8.12 -3.79 23.47
CA PRO A 103 7.55 -2.60 24.10
C PRO A 103 8.70 -1.60 24.24
N GLU A 104 8.55 -0.41 23.67
CA GLU A 104 9.53 0.66 23.87
C GLU A 104 9.84 0.73 25.37
N PRO A 105 11.13 0.72 25.77
CA PRO A 105 11.45 0.94 27.17
C PRO A 105 10.90 2.32 27.50
N THR A 106 9.83 2.34 28.30
CA THR A 106 9.38 3.54 28.99
C THR A 106 10.63 4.18 29.56
N GLN A 107 10.98 5.35 29.04
CA GLN A 107 12.06 6.15 29.57
C GLN A 107 11.89 6.23 31.09
N PRO A 108 12.98 6.24 31.88
CA PRO A 108 12.88 6.33 33.33
C PRO A 108 12.29 7.70 33.67
N THR A 109 10.97 7.77 33.82
CA THR A 109 10.30 8.96 34.32
C THR A 109 10.66 9.04 35.78
N LYS A 110 11.64 9.91 36.01
CA LYS A 110 12.03 10.52 37.27
C LYS A 110 10.86 10.58 38.25
N ASN A 111 11.14 10.22 39.50
CA ASN A 111 10.33 10.54 40.67
C ASN A 111 9.75 11.96 40.54
N TYR A 112 8.44 12.04 40.39
CA TYR A 112 7.67 13.21 40.78
C TYR A 112 6.57 12.70 41.70
N GLU A 113 6.91 12.65 42.99
CA GLU A 113 5.93 12.90 44.03
C GLU A 113 5.33 14.29 43.75
N ASN A 114 4.07 14.35 43.36
CA ASN A 114 3.24 15.52 43.63
C ASN A 114 1.78 15.10 43.73
N ASP A 115 1.31 15.13 44.98
CA ASP A 115 -0.06 15.27 45.41
C ASP A 115 -0.86 16.25 44.52
N GLY A 116 -2.05 15.82 44.09
CA GLY A 116 -2.99 16.63 43.34
C GLY A 116 -4.30 15.86 43.15
N GLU A 117 -5.21 16.08 44.08
CA GLU A 117 -6.54 15.47 44.22
C GLU A 117 -7.55 15.86 43.12
N GLN A 118 -8.39 14.85 42.78
CA GLN A 118 -9.81 14.89 42.33
C GLN A 118 -10.07 15.57 40.95
N ASP A 119 -10.76 14.95 39.98
CA ASP A 119 -12.15 14.45 40.03
C ASP A 119 -12.43 13.33 38.98
N GLU A 120 -13.19 12.31 39.39
CA GLU A 120 -14.15 11.46 38.64
C GLU A 120 -13.69 10.57 37.43
N GLU A 121 -13.53 9.27 37.74
CA GLU A 121 -14.08 8.11 37.03
C GLU A 121 -13.63 7.77 35.57
N ALA A 122 -12.45 7.15 35.43
CA ALA A 122 -12.23 6.04 34.49
C ALA A 122 -10.94 5.28 34.84
N GLN A 123 -11.05 4.20 35.61
CA GLN A 123 -9.93 3.32 35.93
C GLN A 123 -9.42 2.64 34.66
N ALA A 124 -8.33 3.15 34.08
CA ALA A 124 -7.59 2.45 33.04
C ALA A 124 -6.94 1.21 33.65
N LYS A 125 -7.64 0.08 33.56
CA LYS A 125 -7.15 -1.24 33.98
C LYS A 125 -5.86 -1.55 33.19
N SER A 126 -4.87 -2.14 33.84
CA SER A 126 -3.65 -2.52 33.15
C SER A 126 -3.92 -3.62 32.11
N ASP A 127 -3.08 -3.72 31.08
CA ASP A 127 -3.20 -4.76 30.05
C ASP A 127 -3.23 -6.19 30.66
N ALA A 128 -2.52 -6.38 31.77
CA ALA A 128 -2.50 -7.63 32.52
C ALA A 128 -3.85 -7.91 33.20
N ASP A 129 -4.50 -6.89 33.78
CA ASP A 129 -5.81 -7.01 34.42
C ASP A 129 -6.91 -7.30 33.40
N ILE A 130 -6.84 -6.67 32.22
CA ILE A 130 -7.78 -6.89 31.13
C ILE A 130 -7.73 -8.36 30.66
N LEU A 131 -6.52 -8.90 30.48
CA LEU A 131 -6.34 -10.30 30.09
C LEU A 131 -6.75 -11.27 31.21
N ALA A 132 -6.43 -10.96 32.47
CA ALA A 132 -6.84 -11.76 33.62
C ALA A 132 -8.36 -11.81 33.80
N ALA A 133 -9.07 -10.73 33.46
CA ALA A 133 -10.54 -10.66 33.43
C ALA A 133 -11.19 -11.35 32.22
N GLY A 134 -10.41 -12.09 31.40
CA GLY A 134 -10.91 -12.77 30.20
C GLY A 134 -10.98 -11.87 28.97
N GLY A 135 -10.27 -10.75 28.96
CA GLY A 135 -10.09 -9.88 27.81
C GLY A 135 -9.29 -10.55 26.69
N CYS A 136 -9.38 -9.97 25.49
CA CYS A 136 -8.80 -10.52 24.27
C CYS A 136 -7.74 -9.58 23.71
N ARG A 137 -6.67 -10.17 23.18
CA ARG A 137 -5.66 -9.46 22.41
C ARG A 137 -5.94 -9.61 20.91
N PHE A 138 -6.13 -8.50 20.20
CA PHE A 138 -6.37 -8.49 18.75
C PHE A 138 -5.49 -7.45 18.05
N LYS A 139 -4.61 -7.90 17.15
CA LYS A 139 -3.65 -7.05 16.40
C LYS A 139 -2.74 -6.16 17.26
N GLY A 140 -2.66 -6.41 18.56
CA GLY A 140 -1.89 -5.62 19.54
C GLY A 140 -2.70 -4.63 20.36
N GLU A 141 -4.02 -4.56 20.12
CA GLU A 141 -4.95 -3.83 20.98
C GLU A 141 -5.61 -4.82 21.95
N MET A 142 -5.87 -4.36 23.17
CA MET A 142 -6.48 -5.12 24.25
C MET A 142 -7.97 -4.75 24.33
N PHE A 143 -8.82 -5.77 24.36
CA PHE A 143 -10.27 -5.61 24.45
C PHE A 143 -10.77 -6.30 25.70
N GLU A 144 -11.61 -5.62 26.47
CA GLU A 144 -12.26 -6.22 27.64
C GLU A 144 -13.16 -7.39 27.25
N ASN A 145 -13.41 -8.29 28.21
CA ASN A 145 -14.34 -9.39 28.02
C ASN A 145 -15.74 -8.85 27.70
N GLY A 146 -16.34 -9.30 26.59
CA GLY A 146 -17.61 -8.76 26.09
C GLY A 146 -17.48 -7.53 25.18
N GLY A 147 -16.27 -7.00 24.98
CA GLY A 147 -16.03 -5.86 24.08
C GLY A 147 -16.40 -6.19 22.62
N GLU A 148 -17.00 -5.21 21.93
CA GLU A 148 -17.38 -5.31 20.52
C GLU A 148 -16.75 -4.15 19.72
N TRP A 149 -16.11 -4.46 18.58
CA TRP A 149 -15.40 -3.46 17.77
C TRP A 149 -15.41 -3.79 16.27
N ASN A 150 -15.14 -2.76 15.45
CA ASN A 150 -14.86 -2.93 14.03
C ASN A 150 -13.34 -2.95 13.80
N PRO A 151 -12.79 -3.95 13.08
CA PRO A 151 -11.35 -4.05 12.92
C PRO A 151 -10.83 -3.01 11.91
N ARG A 152 -9.64 -2.50 12.17
CA ARG A 152 -8.86 -1.73 11.18
C ARG A 152 -8.17 -2.68 10.20
N ILE A 153 -8.43 -2.50 8.91
CA ILE A 153 -7.81 -3.24 7.80
C ILE A 153 -7.03 -2.23 6.96
N LEU A 154 -5.71 -2.21 7.09
CA LEU A 154 -4.85 -1.34 6.29
C LEU A 154 -4.79 -1.81 4.82
N PRO A 155 -4.74 -0.88 3.84
CA PRO A 155 -4.74 0.59 3.93
C PRO A 155 -6.13 1.26 4.12
N TRP A 156 -7.23 0.51 4.17
CA TRP A 156 -8.61 1.03 4.15
C TRP A 156 -9.15 1.57 5.48
N GLY A 157 -8.42 1.46 6.59
CA GLY A 157 -8.86 1.97 7.90
C GLY A 157 -9.91 1.07 8.57
N GLU A 158 -10.84 1.65 9.31
CA GLU A 158 -11.85 0.91 10.08
C GLU A 158 -12.94 0.31 9.18
N MET A 159 -13.04 -1.03 9.15
CA MET A 159 -14.01 -1.72 8.31
C MET A 159 -15.32 -1.94 9.06
N LYS A 160 -16.26 -0.99 8.93
CA LYS A 160 -17.62 -1.01 9.52
C LYS A 160 -18.48 -2.23 9.12
N CYS A 161 -18.02 -3.01 8.16
CA CYS A 161 -18.70 -4.22 7.69
C CYS A 161 -18.36 -5.49 8.46
N ILE A 162 -17.35 -5.44 9.31
CA ILE A 162 -16.92 -6.57 10.13
C ILE A 162 -17.14 -6.18 11.57
N ASN A 163 -17.78 -7.06 12.33
CA ASN A 163 -18.00 -6.89 13.75
C ASN A 163 -17.23 -8.00 14.49
N CYS A 164 -16.32 -7.62 15.37
CA CYS A 164 -15.53 -8.51 16.20
C CYS A 164 -16.01 -8.40 17.65
N ASN A 165 -16.13 -9.53 18.34
CA ASN A 165 -16.43 -9.55 19.76
C ASN A 165 -15.40 -10.37 20.53
N CYS A 166 -15.05 -9.92 21.73
CA CYS A 166 -14.24 -10.65 22.69
C CYS A 166 -15.16 -11.44 23.63
N LYS A 167 -14.87 -12.73 23.82
CA LYS A 167 -15.51 -13.53 24.86
C LYS A 167 -14.52 -14.54 25.42
N ASP A 168 -14.21 -14.44 26.71
CA ASP A 168 -13.35 -15.35 27.46
C ASP A 168 -12.01 -15.61 26.77
N GLY A 169 -11.31 -14.52 26.40
CA GLY A 169 -10.03 -14.56 25.70
C GLY A 169 -10.10 -14.93 24.21
N ARG A 170 -11.29 -15.24 23.66
CA ARG A 170 -11.46 -15.58 22.24
C ARG A 170 -12.14 -14.46 21.46
N VAL A 171 -11.50 -14.07 20.36
CA VAL A 171 -12.06 -13.11 19.40
C VAL A 171 -12.87 -13.84 18.34
N LYS A 172 -14.12 -13.41 18.13
CA LYS A 172 -14.98 -13.86 17.03
C LYS A 172 -15.35 -12.69 16.15
N CYS A 173 -14.94 -12.74 14.88
CA CYS A 173 -15.29 -11.71 13.90
C CYS A 173 -16.28 -12.24 12.86
N LYS A 174 -17.35 -11.49 12.60
CA LYS A 174 -18.38 -11.80 11.60
C LYS A 174 -18.57 -10.63 10.66
N ARG A 175 -18.71 -10.90 9.36
CA ARG A 175 -19.13 -9.89 8.39
C ARG A 175 -20.63 -9.68 8.52
N ARG A 176 -21.09 -8.42 8.47
CA ARG A 176 -22.52 -8.10 8.45
C ARG A 176 -23.16 -8.73 7.23
N LYS A 177 -24.29 -9.43 7.43
CA LYS A 177 -25.09 -9.98 6.35
C LYS A 177 -25.96 -8.86 5.78
N CYS A 178 -25.72 -8.48 4.53
CA CYS A 178 -26.58 -7.55 3.83
C CYS A 178 -27.78 -8.29 3.23
N VAL A 179 -28.95 -7.67 3.33
CA VAL A 179 -30.11 -8.12 2.55
C VAL A 179 -29.77 -7.88 1.08
N LYS A 180 -29.86 -8.92 0.25
CA LYS A 180 -29.62 -8.83 -1.20
C LYS A 180 -30.75 -8.05 -1.85
N ASN A 181 -30.67 -6.73 -1.83
CA ASN A 181 -31.58 -5.88 -2.59
C ASN A 181 -31.04 -5.79 -4.02
N ARG A 182 -31.74 -6.43 -4.97
CA ARG A 182 -31.46 -6.22 -6.40
C ARG A 182 -31.94 -4.81 -6.72
N CYS A 183 -31.00 -3.89 -6.93
CA CYS A 183 -31.33 -2.53 -7.32
C CYS A 183 -32.17 -2.52 -8.60
N VAL A 184 -33.20 -1.67 -8.63
CA VAL A 184 -34.08 -1.51 -9.79
C VAL A 184 -33.22 -1.02 -10.96
N ALA A 185 -33.50 -1.53 -12.16
CA ALA A 185 -32.75 -1.22 -13.38
C ALA A 185 -32.52 0.30 -13.50
N GLY A 186 -31.24 0.71 -13.49
CA GLY A 186 -30.83 2.11 -13.54
C GLY A 186 -30.28 2.70 -12.23
N THR A 187 -30.50 2.05 -11.08
CA THR A 187 -29.94 2.48 -9.79
C THR A 187 -28.66 1.71 -9.46
N ARG A 188 -27.58 2.41 -9.10
CA ARG A 188 -26.31 1.81 -8.67
C ARG A 188 -26.17 1.84 -7.16
N GLN A 189 -25.52 0.83 -6.58
CA GLN A 189 -25.15 0.84 -5.17
C GLN A 189 -24.15 1.98 -4.92
N VAL A 190 -24.38 2.78 -3.88
CA VAL A 190 -23.43 3.81 -3.45
C VAL A 190 -22.15 3.09 -3.00
N LYS A 191 -21.01 3.44 -3.60
CA LYS A 191 -19.73 2.86 -3.21
C LYS A 191 -19.38 3.36 -1.80
N ASP A 192 -18.79 2.50 -0.98
CA ASP A 192 -18.19 2.80 0.36
C ASP A 192 -19.06 2.53 1.60
N GLU A 193 -20.24 1.91 1.47
CA GLU A 193 -21.03 1.42 2.62
C GLU A 193 -21.00 -0.11 2.72
N CYS A 194 -21.05 -0.66 3.93
CA CYS A 194 -21.03 -2.13 4.13
C CYS A 194 -22.18 -2.83 3.41
N CYS A 195 -23.38 -2.24 3.48
CA CYS A 195 -24.59 -2.69 2.80
C CYS A 195 -25.15 -1.52 2.00
N PRO A 196 -24.65 -1.30 0.79
CA PRO A 196 -24.92 -0.07 0.07
C PRO A 196 -26.38 0.00 -0.38
N PRO A 197 -27.09 1.10 -0.10
CA PRO A 197 -28.42 1.32 -0.62
C PRO A 197 -28.36 1.59 -2.13
N CYS A 198 -29.47 1.34 -2.82
CA CYS A 198 -29.61 1.71 -4.22
C CYS A 198 -29.74 3.24 -4.31
N ALA A 199 -28.90 3.88 -5.13
CA ALA A 199 -28.97 5.31 -5.35
C ALA A 199 -30.33 5.69 -5.94
N GLN A 200 -31.13 6.47 -5.20
CA GLN A 200 -32.36 7.04 -5.73
C GLN A 200 -32.00 8.21 -6.65
N GLU A 201 -32.15 8.01 -7.97
CA GLU A 201 -32.07 9.09 -8.95
C GLU A 201 -33.10 10.17 -8.58
N LYS A 202 -32.64 11.32 -8.08
CA LYS A 202 -33.49 12.50 -7.90
C LYS A 202 -33.91 12.99 -9.29
N LEU A 203 -35.06 12.52 -9.76
CA LEU A 203 -35.72 13.04 -10.97
C LEU A 203 -35.91 14.56 -10.79
N LYS A 204 -35.03 15.36 -11.40
CA LYS A 204 -35.20 16.81 -11.50
C LYS A 204 -36.47 17.06 -12.32
N ARG A 205 -37.59 17.24 -11.63
CA ARG A 205 -38.91 17.55 -12.20
C ARG A 205 -38.92 19.00 -12.71
N SER A 206 -38.20 19.26 -13.80
CA SER A 206 -38.31 20.51 -14.56
C SER A 206 -39.69 20.57 -15.18
N LYS A 207 -40.63 21.24 -14.49
CA LYS A 207 -41.95 21.60 -15.03
C LYS A 207 -41.77 22.56 -16.21
N ARG A 208 -41.55 22.01 -17.42
CA ARG A 208 -41.60 22.78 -18.67
C ARG A 208 -43.07 23.07 -18.99
N LYS A 209 -43.59 24.21 -18.50
CA LYS A 209 -44.86 24.78 -18.95
C LYS A 209 -44.78 25.01 -20.47
N LYS A 210 -45.41 24.13 -21.26
CA LYS A 210 -45.61 24.33 -22.71
C LYS A 210 -46.71 25.37 -22.89
N THR A 211 -46.30 26.60 -23.19
CA THR A 211 -47.15 27.69 -23.68
C THR A 211 -47.83 27.25 -24.98
N LYS A 212 -49.16 27.06 -24.94
CA LYS A 212 -49.98 26.68 -26.10
C LYS A 212 -50.34 27.95 -26.89
N ARG A 213 -49.45 28.41 -27.77
CA ARG A 213 -49.82 29.34 -28.85
C ARG A 213 -50.35 28.52 -30.03
N ARG A 214 -51.67 28.33 -30.08
CA ARG A 214 -52.38 27.84 -31.28
C ARG A 214 -52.85 29.09 -32.04
N ARG A 215 -52.15 29.46 -33.10
CA ARG A 215 -52.68 30.36 -34.13
C ARG A 215 -52.83 29.54 -35.42
N THR A 216 -54.06 29.57 -35.88
CA THR A 216 -54.73 28.97 -37.02
C THR A 216 -53.94 29.04 -38.33
N LEU A 217 -54.04 27.99 -39.14
CA LEU A 217 -54.03 28.05 -40.61
C LEU A 217 -54.62 26.72 -41.13
N VAL A 218 -55.91 26.73 -41.46
CA VAL A 218 -56.52 25.82 -42.43
C VAL A 218 -57.16 26.72 -43.47
N SER A 219 -56.65 26.66 -44.70
CA SER A 219 -57.27 27.25 -45.87
C SER A 219 -57.12 26.26 -47.02
N LYS A 220 -58.28 25.90 -47.59
CA LYS A 220 -58.54 25.47 -48.97
C LYS A 220 -57.75 24.26 -49.50
N GLN A 221 -58.46 23.17 -49.77
CA GLN A 221 -59.05 22.94 -51.10
C GLN A 221 -60.20 21.94 -51.00
#